data_AF-A0A4R5QMZ0-F1
#
_entry.id   AF-A0A4R5QMZ0-F1
#
_cell.length_a   1.000
_cell.length_b   1.000
_cell.length_c   1.000
_cell.angle_alpha   90.00
_cell.angle_beta   90.00
_cell.angle_gamma   90.00
#
_symmetry.space_group_name_H-M   'P 1'
#
loop_
_entity.id
_entity.type
_entity.pdbx_description
1 polymer ?
#
loop_
_entity_poly.entity_id
_entity_poly.type
_entity_poly.pdbx_seq_one_letter_code
_entity_poly.pdbx_strand_id
1 'polypeptide(L)'
;MNQILSASPIAASATMPAAAVAALAEDMKQWMFGAGRSEPMRTKPKFDGQPERNYNLKGMKTGKFLQHEEQRFGINLGWTDDASAQTAAKVSRWFLARQAGDDMPLRYAEMVALANGGDPSFVRYEERTVGVNLGWSKTPVFEWKVLGGTPGTPVQTGQRVALFNVKANECLIYFDRNAGGDIGWPTSKRWEDQLEALAVKVGKEAAKKAVLAALGA
;
A
#
# COMPACT_ATOMS: atom_id res chain seq x y z
N MET A 1 45.70 34.90 -29.04
CA MET A 1 44.89 33.79 -29.58
C MET A 1 44.15 33.18 -28.39
N ASN A 2 42.97 33.71 -28.07
CA ASN A 2 42.22 33.33 -26.87
C ASN A 2 41.25 32.19 -27.20
N GLN A 3 41.52 30.99 -26.70
CA GLN A 3 40.53 29.91 -26.66
C GLN A 3 39.56 30.17 -25.50
N ILE A 4 38.34 30.55 -25.85
CA ILE A 4 37.20 30.55 -24.94
C ILE A 4 36.82 29.08 -24.73
N LEU A 5 37.08 28.55 -23.54
CA LEU A 5 36.55 27.24 -23.13
C LEU A 5 35.03 27.36 -22.99
N SER A 6 34.31 26.75 -23.92
CA SER A 6 32.86 26.58 -23.87
C SER A 6 32.48 25.75 -22.64
N ALA A 7 31.69 26.33 -21.73
CA ALA A 7 31.09 25.59 -20.63
C ALA A 7 30.10 24.56 -21.20
N SER A 8 30.33 23.28 -20.90
CA SER A 8 29.37 22.22 -21.15
C SER A 8 28.06 22.50 -20.42
N PRO A 9 26.89 22.35 -21.06
CA PRO A 9 25.62 22.52 -20.38
C PRO A 9 25.45 21.44 -19.31
N ILE A 10 25.08 21.88 -18.10
CA ILE A 10 24.64 21.07 -16.98
C ILE A 10 23.52 20.14 -17.46
N ALA A 11 23.68 18.83 -17.25
CA ALA A 11 22.72 17.82 -17.66
C ALA A 11 21.31 18.16 -17.15
N ALA A 12 20.37 18.33 -18.08
CA ALA A 12 18.95 18.43 -17.76
C ALA A 12 18.54 17.18 -16.97
N SER A 13 17.94 17.38 -15.79
CA SER A 13 17.34 16.30 -15.01
C SER A 13 16.30 15.60 -15.89
N ALA A 14 16.61 14.41 -16.39
CA ALA A 14 15.74 13.68 -17.32
C ALA A 14 14.44 13.31 -16.59
N THR A 15 13.35 14.00 -16.94
CA THR A 15 12.01 13.65 -16.48
C THR A 15 11.65 12.27 -17.03
N MET A 16 11.09 11.40 -16.18
CA MET A 16 10.64 10.08 -16.62
C MET A 16 9.58 10.18 -17.73
N PRO A 17 9.63 9.32 -18.77
CA PRO A 17 8.57 9.26 -19.77
C PRO A 17 7.21 8.93 -19.15
N ALA A 18 6.14 9.56 -19.63
CA ALA A 18 4.78 9.35 -19.11
C ALA A 18 4.35 7.88 -19.14
N ALA A 19 4.72 7.12 -20.17
CA ALA A 19 4.44 5.69 -20.27
C ALA A 19 5.12 4.88 -19.16
N ALA A 20 6.35 5.24 -18.78
CA ALA A 20 7.06 4.59 -17.66
C ALA A 20 6.39 4.92 -16.32
N VAL A 21 5.93 6.16 -16.15
CA VAL A 21 5.16 6.56 -14.96
C VAL A 21 3.86 5.77 -14.86
N ALA A 22 3.13 5.62 -15.97
CA ALA A 22 1.88 4.85 -16.01
C ALA A 22 2.11 3.36 -15.70
N ALA A 23 3.16 2.75 -16.27
CA ALA A 23 3.53 1.37 -15.99
C ALA A 23 3.86 1.15 -14.50
N LEU A 24 4.66 2.04 -13.91
CA LEU A 24 4.96 1.98 -12.48
C LEU A 24 3.72 2.18 -11.60
N ALA A 25 2.83 3.09 -11.98
CA ALA A 25 1.56 3.29 -11.26
C ALA A 25 0.71 2.02 -11.29
N GLU A 26 0.59 1.34 -12.43
CA GLU A 26 -0.08 0.04 -12.52
C GLU A 26 0.60 -1.04 -11.67
N ASP A 27 1.94 -1.07 -11.64
CA ASP A 27 2.69 -2.01 -10.81
C ASP A 27 2.53 -1.78 -9.30
N MET A 28 2.13 -0.58 -8.88
CA MET A 28 1.79 -0.27 -7.48
C MET A 28 0.39 -0.76 -7.08
N LYS A 29 -0.48 -1.08 -8.04
CA LYS A 29 -1.84 -1.59 -7.78
C LYS A 29 -1.82 -3.09 -7.43
N GLN A 30 -1.14 -3.43 -6.34
CA GLN A 30 -0.86 -4.82 -5.95
C GLN A 30 -1.93 -5.44 -5.07
N TRP A 31 -3.00 -4.72 -4.75
CA TRP A 31 -4.00 -5.14 -3.78
C TRP A 31 -5.39 -5.19 -4.38
N MET A 32 -6.24 -6.06 -3.87
CA MET A 32 -7.65 -6.12 -4.22
C MET A 32 -8.47 -6.47 -2.99
N PHE A 33 -9.47 -5.64 -2.68
CA PHE A 33 -10.44 -5.93 -1.62
C PHE A 33 -11.61 -6.72 -2.17
N GLY A 34 -12.03 -7.76 -1.45
CA GLY A 34 -13.23 -8.53 -1.78
C GLY A 34 -13.13 -9.21 -3.15
N ALA A 35 -12.05 -9.97 -3.39
CA ALA A 35 -11.89 -10.72 -4.63
C ALA A 35 -13.15 -11.56 -4.93
N GLY A 36 -13.68 -11.46 -6.16
CA GLY A 36 -14.93 -12.09 -6.59
C GLY A 36 -16.20 -11.27 -6.34
N ARG A 37 -16.08 -10.05 -5.83
CA ARG A 37 -17.18 -9.09 -5.60
C ARG A 37 -17.03 -7.89 -6.54
N SER A 38 -18.12 -7.16 -6.79
CA SER A 38 -18.14 -6.01 -7.70
C SER A 38 -19.19 -5.00 -7.24
N GLU A 39 -18.97 -4.42 -6.06
CA GLU A 39 -19.84 -3.41 -5.46
C GLU A 39 -19.02 -2.33 -4.74
N PRO A 40 -19.62 -1.16 -4.45
CA PRO A 40 -18.94 -0.12 -3.71
C PRO A 40 -18.51 -0.59 -2.31
N MET A 41 -17.25 -0.38 -1.98
CA MET A 41 -16.74 -0.63 -0.63
C MET A 41 -17.40 0.32 0.37
N ARG A 42 -17.69 -0.19 1.57
CA ARG A 42 -18.23 0.57 2.69
C ARG A 42 -17.34 0.37 3.91
N THR A 43 -17.27 1.40 4.73
CA THR A 43 -16.44 1.39 5.95
C THR A 43 -17.24 0.93 7.16
N LYS A 44 -16.54 0.54 8.23
CA LYS A 44 -17.13 0.36 9.55
C LYS A 44 -16.13 0.71 10.65
N PRO A 45 -16.58 1.17 11.84
CA PRO A 45 -15.68 1.62 12.90
C PRO A 45 -15.02 0.47 13.68
N LYS A 46 -15.57 -0.76 13.63
CA LYS A 46 -15.09 -1.92 14.38
C LYS A 46 -15.41 -3.24 13.67
N PHE A 47 -14.69 -4.30 14.02
CA PHE A 47 -14.82 -5.61 13.39
C PHE A 47 -16.23 -6.22 13.54
N ASP A 48 -16.81 -6.19 14.75
CA ASP A 48 -18.12 -6.80 15.05
C ASP A 48 -19.33 -5.99 14.51
N GLY A 49 -19.08 -4.97 13.69
CA GLY A 49 -20.14 -4.33 12.90
C GLY A 49 -20.61 -5.22 11.74
N GLN A 50 -21.29 -4.60 10.78
CA GLN A 50 -21.81 -5.23 9.56
C GLN A 50 -20.78 -6.17 8.89
N PRO A 51 -21.02 -7.51 8.88
CA PRO A 51 -20.05 -8.49 8.40
C PRO A 51 -19.83 -8.44 6.88
N GLU A 52 -20.80 -7.97 6.11
CA GLU A 52 -20.71 -7.74 4.66
C GLU A 52 -19.69 -6.65 4.28
N ARG A 53 -19.32 -5.80 5.26
CA ARG A 53 -18.24 -4.80 5.17
C ARG A 53 -16.89 -5.34 5.63
N ASN A 54 -16.78 -6.66 5.82
CA ASN A 54 -15.50 -7.35 5.85
C ASN A 54 -15.10 -7.77 4.44
N TYR A 55 -13.82 -7.65 4.16
CA TYR A 55 -13.22 -7.97 2.88
C TYR A 55 -12.05 -8.94 3.10
N ASN A 56 -11.83 -9.81 2.13
CA ASN A 56 -10.49 -10.38 1.94
C ASN A 56 -9.60 -9.32 1.29
N LEU A 57 -8.29 -9.43 1.50
CA LEU A 57 -7.29 -8.56 0.88
C LEU A 57 -6.33 -9.42 0.06
N LYS A 58 -6.56 -9.49 -1.25
CA LYS A 58 -5.77 -10.31 -2.17
C LYS A 58 -4.54 -9.55 -2.64
N GLY A 59 -3.37 -10.19 -2.56
CA GLY A 59 -2.13 -9.72 -3.17
C GLY A 59 -2.04 -10.19 -4.62
N MET A 60 -1.85 -9.26 -5.55
CA MET A 60 -1.83 -9.57 -6.99
C MET A 60 -0.52 -10.23 -7.43
N LYS A 61 0.60 -10.00 -6.72
CA LYS A 61 1.89 -10.65 -7.02
C LYS A 61 1.93 -12.10 -6.52
N THR A 62 1.36 -12.40 -5.36
CA THR A 62 1.34 -13.77 -4.78
C THR A 62 0.12 -14.57 -5.23
N GLY A 63 -0.96 -13.90 -5.64
CA GLY A 63 -2.26 -14.51 -5.90
C GLY A 63 -3.00 -14.95 -4.65
N LYS A 64 -2.44 -14.75 -3.45
CA LYS A 64 -2.93 -15.21 -2.15
C LYS A 64 -3.57 -14.07 -1.36
N PHE A 65 -4.19 -14.39 -0.22
CA PHE A 65 -4.78 -13.39 0.66
C PHE A 65 -3.82 -13.03 1.80
N LEU A 66 -3.69 -11.73 2.06
CA LEU A 66 -3.03 -11.24 3.26
C LEU A 66 -3.95 -11.49 4.45
N GLN A 67 -3.43 -12.03 5.54
CA GLN A 67 -4.17 -12.34 6.75
C GLN A 67 -3.34 -12.02 8.00
N HIS A 68 -3.99 -12.00 9.15
CA HIS A 68 -3.26 -12.11 10.41
C HIS A 68 -2.61 -13.48 10.49
N GLU A 69 -1.32 -13.51 10.75
CA GLU A 69 -0.53 -14.74 10.95
C GLU A 69 0.47 -14.46 12.06
N GLU A 70 0.64 -15.41 12.98
CA GLU A 70 1.64 -15.27 14.04
C GLU A 70 3.04 -15.28 13.44
N GLN A 71 3.80 -14.21 13.68
CA GLN A 71 5.14 -14.03 13.15
C GLN A 71 6.11 -13.85 14.31
N ARG A 72 7.30 -14.44 14.19
CA ARG A 72 8.37 -14.25 15.19
C ARG A 72 8.93 -12.83 15.19
N PHE A 73 8.93 -12.17 14.03
CA PHE A 73 9.50 -10.84 13.84
C PHE A 73 8.58 -9.95 12.99
N GLY A 74 8.54 -8.66 13.28
CA GLY A 74 7.72 -7.69 12.55
C GLY A 74 6.26 -7.65 13.00
N ILE A 75 5.37 -7.31 12.07
CA ILE A 75 3.91 -7.34 12.27
C ILE A 75 3.37 -8.75 12.00
N ASN A 76 2.34 -9.15 12.74
CA ASN A 76 1.63 -10.42 12.56
C ASN A 76 0.76 -10.43 11.29
N LEU A 77 1.40 -10.34 10.13
CA LEU A 77 0.77 -10.45 8.82
C LEU A 77 1.52 -11.46 7.99
N GLY A 78 0.78 -12.25 7.23
CA GLY A 78 1.34 -13.17 6.26
C GLY A 78 0.30 -13.65 5.26
N TRP A 79 0.67 -14.66 4.49
CA TRP A 79 -0.10 -15.08 3.31
C TRP A 79 -0.83 -16.37 3.58
N THR A 80 -2.03 -16.51 3.03
CA THR A 80 -2.72 -17.81 3.02
C THR A 80 -1.95 -18.85 2.21
N ASP A 81 -2.17 -20.13 2.51
CA ASP A 81 -1.57 -21.24 1.76
C ASP A 81 -2.10 -21.30 0.32
N ASP A 82 -3.38 -20.99 0.12
CA ASP A 82 -4.07 -21.00 -1.17
C ASP A 82 -4.93 -19.74 -1.41
N ALA A 83 -5.54 -19.70 -2.60
CA ALA A 83 -6.38 -18.61 -3.06
C ALA A 83 -7.83 -19.03 -3.36
N SER A 84 -8.29 -20.14 -2.76
CA SER A 84 -9.63 -20.69 -2.98
C SER A 84 -10.73 -19.76 -2.47
N ALA A 85 -11.96 -19.93 -2.98
CA ALA A 85 -13.11 -19.19 -2.51
C ALA A 85 -13.43 -19.45 -1.02
N GLN A 86 -13.18 -20.68 -0.55
CA GLN A 86 -13.36 -21.03 0.86
C GLN A 86 -12.37 -20.27 1.75
N THR A 87 -11.09 -20.23 1.34
CA THR A 87 -10.06 -19.44 2.04
C THR A 87 -10.41 -17.96 2.01
N ALA A 88 -10.86 -17.42 0.86
CA ALA A 88 -11.29 -16.03 0.73
C ALA A 88 -12.41 -15.68 1.74
N ALA A 89 -13.40 -16.55 1.91
CA ALA A 89 -14.47 -16.36 2.89
C ALA A 89 -13.95 -16.38 4.33
N LYS A 90 -13.09 -17.35 4.66
CA LYS A 90 -12.50 -17.50 6.01
C LYS A 90 -11.66 -16.28 6.42
N VAL A 91 -10.90 -15.72 5.50
CA VAL A 91 -9.97 -14.59 5.76
C VAL A 91 -10.57 -13.22 5.43
N SER A 92 -11.88 -13.15 5.18
CA SER A 92 -12.60 -11.89 5.03
C SER A 92 -12.72 -11.20 6.39
N ARG A 93 -11.61 -10.61 6.83
CA ARG A 93 -11.43 -9.96 8.13
C ARG A 93 -10.97 -8.52 8.02
N TRP A 94 -10.60 -8.06 6.82
CA TRP A 94 -10.17 -6.70 6.60
C TRP A 94 -11.35 -5.77 6.55
N PHE A 95 -11.22 -4.61 7.19
CA PHE A 95 -12.19 -3.54 7.10
C PHE A 95 -11.45 -2.20 7.12
N LEU A 96 -12.14 -1.15 6.69
CA LEU A 96 -11.63 0.21 6.77
C LEU A 96 -12.58 1.03 7.63
N ALA A 97 -12.02 1.92 8.45
CA ALA A 97 -12.77 2.91 9.20
C ALA A 97 -12.51 4.29 8.62
N ARG A 98 -13.56 5.13 8.60
CA ARG A 98 -13.49 6.53 8.20
C ARG A 98 -13.76 7.44 9.39
N GLN A 99 -13.19 8.64 9.37
CA GLN A 99 -13.37 9.61 10.44
C GLN A 99 -14.80 10.14 10.53
N ALA A 100 -15.47 10.33 9.39
CA ALA A 100 -16.84 10.84 9.33
C ALA A 100 -17.89 9.90 9.95
N GLY A 101 -17.58 8.60 10.08
CA GLY A 101 -18.47 7.59 10.65
C GLY A 101 -19.77 7.33 9.85
N ASP A 102 -19.92 7.91 8.66
CA ASP A 102 -21.12 7.74 7.83
C ASP A 102 -21.13 6.42 7.02
N ASP A 103 -22.28 6.12 6.42
CA ASP A 103 -22.52 4.91 5.63
C ASP A 103 -22.24 5.05 4.13
N MET A 104 -21.71 6.19 3.68
CA MET A 104 -21.40 6.42 2.27
C MET A 104 -20.26 5.49 1.81
N PRO A 105 -20.24 5.13 0.51
CA PRO A 105 -19.14 4.37 -0.04
C PRO A 105 -17.78 5.03 0.21
N LEU A 106 -16.78 4.19 0.45
CA LEU A 106 -15.37 4.58 0.48
C LEU A 106 -15.00 5.20 -0.86
N ARG A 107 -14.25 6.30 -0.84
CA ARG A 107 -13.78 7.03 -2.02
C ARG A 107 -12.28 6.95 -2.16
N TYR A 108 -11.80 6.91 -3.41
CA TYR A 108 -10.37 6.99 -3.69
C TYR A 108 -9.75 8.26 -3.09
N ALA A 109 -8.51 8.11 -2.60
CA ALA A 109 -7.69 9.15 -1.98
C ALA A 109 -8.19 9.75 -0.65
N GLU A 110 -9.31 9.26 -0.08
CA GLU A 110 -9.71 9.66 1.28
C GLU A 110 -8.85 9.01 2.36
N MET A 111 -8.66 9.70 3.49
CA MET A 111 -7.94 9.16 4.63
C MET A 111 -8.78 8.17 5.42
N VAL A 112 -8.22 6.99 5.65
CA VAL A 112 -8.86 5.89 6.36
C VAL A 112 -7.91 5.22 7.34
N ALA A 113 -8.47 4.51 8.31
CA ALA A 113 -7.76 3.53 9.09
C ALA A 113 -7.96 2.14 8.46
N LEU A 114 -6.87 1.44 8.19
CA LEU A 114 -6.88 0.05 7.71
C LEU A 114 -6.87 -0.89 8.91
N ALA A 115 -7.72 -1.93 8.89
CA ALA A 115 -7.83 -2.84 10.01
C ALA A 115 -8.04 -4.30 9.57
N ASN A 116 -7.60 -5.23 10.42
CA ASN A 116 -7.91 -6.65 10.35
C ASN A 116 -8.61 -7.09 11.65
N GLY A 117 -9.59 -7.98 11.57
CA GLY A 117 -10.33 -8.44 12.73
C GLY A 117 -9.44 -9.07 13.81
N GLY A 118 -9.56 -8.58 15.04
CA GLY A 118 -8.74 -8.95 16.20
C GLY A 118 -8.66 -7.77 17.18
N ASP A 119 -7.98 -7.92 18.31
CA ASP A 119 -7.61 -6.79 19.18
C ASP A 119 -6.12 -6.91 19.53
N PRO A 120 -5.28 -5.92 19.17
CA PRO A 120 -5.56 -4.71 18.38
C PRO A 120 -5.93 -4.98 16.90
N SER A 121 -6.79 -4.13 16.30
CA SER A 121 -7.27 -4.31 14.91
C SER A 121 -6.58 -3.43 13.87
N PHE A 122 -6.13 -2.22 14.24
CA PHE A 122 -5.77 -1.20 13.26
C PHE A 122 -4.29 -1.25 12.91
N VAL A 123 -3.98 -1.27 11.63
CA VAL A 123 -2.61 -1.22 11.13
C VAL A 123 -2.17 0.25 11.06
N ARG A 124 -1.01 0.55 11.65
CA ARG A 124 -0.35 1.84 11.56
C ARG A 124 1.11 1.68 11.18
N TYR A 125 1.72 2.76 10.73
CA TYR A 125 3.13 2.92 10.62
C TYR A 125 3.74 2.89 12.02
N GLU A 126 4.83 2.16 12.13
CA GLU A 126 5.64 2.07 13.33
C GLU A 126 7.07 1.85 12.89
N GLU A 127 7.98 2.71 13.32
CA GLU A 127 9.40 2.50 13.05
C GLU A 127 9.88 1.24 13.78
N ARG A 128 10.54 0.34 13.04
CA ARG A 128 11.05 -0.93 13.56
C ARG A 128 12.42 -1.23 12.99
N THR A 129 13.21 -1.99 13.73
CA THR A 129 14.54 -2.45 13.31
C THR A 129 14.48 -3.74 12.48
N VAL A 130 13.45 -4.56 12.68
CA VAL A 130 13.25 -5.85 11.99
C VAL A 130 11.81 -5.94 11.48
N GLY A 131 11.65 -6.43 10.26
CA GLY A 131 10.36 -6.56 9.58
C GLY A 131 9.91 -5.25 8.91
N VAL A 132 8.65 -5.22 8.47
CA VAL A 132 8.05 -4.02 7.87
C VAL A 132 7.74 -3.00 8.96
N ASN A 133 7.86 -1.71 8.63
CA ASN A 133 7.56 -0.61 9.56
C ASN A 133 6.05 -0.44 9.77
N LEU A 134 5.44 -1.45 10.37
CA LEU A 134 4.03 -1.51 10.72
C LEU A 134 3.88 -2.02 12.14
N GLY A 135 2.87 -1.49 12.82
CA GLY A 135 2.44 -1.93 14.14
C GLY A 135 0.92 -2.01 14.21
N TRP A 136 0.44 -2.62 15.28
CA TRP A 136 -0.98 -2.65 15.58
C TRP A 136 -1.38 -1.52 16.54
N SER A 137 -2.62 -1.06 16.42
CA SER A 137 -3.24 -0.06 17.26
C SER A 137 -4.64 -0.50 17.68
N LYS A 138 -4.99 -0.24 18.94
CA LYS A 138 -6.35 -0.49 19.47
C LYS A 138 -7.36 0.53 18.96
N THR A 139 -6.92 1.76 18.69
CA THR A 139 -7.75 2.84 18.16
C THR A 139 -7.48 3.06 16.67
N PRO A 140 -8.48 3.52 15.88
CA PRO A 140 -8.28 3.88 14.48
C PRO A 140 -7.12 4.86 14.30
N VAL A 141 -6.25 4.58 13.33
CA VAL A 141 -5.19 5.51 12.90
C VAL A 141 -5.43 5.85 11.43
N PHE A 142 -5.88 7.07 11.18
CA PHE A 142 -6.20 7.55 9.84
C PHE A 142 -4.93 8.00 9.14
N GLU A 143 -4.28 7.10 8.42
CA GLU A 143 -3.03 7.38 7.71
C GLU A 143 -2.90 6.56 6.42
N TRP A 144 -3.95 5.85 6.05
CA TRP A 144 -4.00 5.09 4.80
C TRP A 144 -4.86 5.82 3.78
N LYS A 145 -4.52 5.66 2.51
CA LYS A 145 -5.34 6.01 1.36
C LYS A 145 -5.44 4.80 0.45
N VAL A 146 -6.62 4.57 -0.12
CA VAL A 146 -6.80 3.65 -1.25
C VAL A 146 -6.67 4.47 -2.53
N LEU A 147 -5.73 4.09 -3.39
CA LEU A 147 -5.40 4.79 -4.65
C LEU A 147 -5.60 3.88 -5.87
N GLY A 148 -5.46 4.44 -7.07
CA GLY A 148 -5.52 3.72 -8.34
C GLY A 148 -6.80 3.91 -9.14
N GLY A 149 -7.70 4.78 -8.67
CA GLY A 149 -8.85 5.33 -9.39
C GLY A 149 -8.92 6.85 -9.26
N THR A 150 -9.95 7.47 -9.84
CA THR A 150 -10.14 8.92 -9.77
C THR A 150 -10.45 9.38 -8.34
N PRO A 151 -9.72 10.36 -7.77
CA PRO A 151 -9.99 10.85 -6.41
C PRO A 151 -11.44 11.27 -6.21
N GLY A 152 -12.01 10.91 -5.06
CA GLY A 152 -13.40 11.25 -4.70
C GLY A 152 -14.47 10.36 -5.32
N THR A 153 -14.14 9.43 -6.23
CA THR A 153 -15.09 8.43 -6.74
C THR A 153 -15.10 7.18 -5.86
N PRO A 154 -16.22 6.41 -5.82
CA PRO A 154 -16.30 5.22 -5.00
C PRO A 154 -15.27 4.13 -5.38
N VAL A 155 -14.61 3.56 -4.37
CA VAL A 155 -13.78 2.37 -4.51
C VAL A 155 -14.68 1.15 -4.69
N GLN A 156 -14.43 0.34 -5.72
CA GLN A 156 -15.15 -0.91 -5.94
C GLN A 156 -14.37 -2.10 -5.39
N THR A 157 -15.07 -3.10 -4.85
CA THR A 157 -14.50 -4.42 -4.63
C THR A 157 -14.09 -5.06 -5.96
N GLY A 158 -13.15 -6.01 -5.91
CA GLY A 158 -12.67 -6.71 -7.10
C GLY A 158 -11.75 -5.90 -8.03
N GLN A 159 -11.55 -4.60 -7.78
CA GLN A 159 -10.60 -3.77 -8.52
C GLN A 159 -9.21 -3.80 -7.88
N ARG A 160 -8.18 -3.64 -8.72
CA ARG A 160 -6.81 -3.49 -8.27
C ARG A 160 -6.58 -2.07 -7.75
N VAL A 161 -5.98 -1.96 -6.57
CA VAL A 161 -5.72 -0.70 -5.88
C VAL A 161 -4.32 -0.68 -5.32
N ALA A 162 -3.81 0.52 -5.07
CA ALA A 162 -2.61 0.74 -4.29
C ALA A 162 -3.01 1.15 -2.86
N LEU A 163 -2.31 0.61 -1.86
CA LEU A 163 -2.49 0.97 -0.45
C LEU A 163 -1.39 1.93 -0.04
N PHE A 164 -1.69 3.22 0.02
CA PHE A 164 -0.71 4.25 0.36
C PHE A 164 -0.77 4.60 1.84
N ASN A 165 0.37 4.56 2.52
CA ASN A 165 0.50 5.03 3.89
C ASN A 165 1.12 6.44 3.88
N VAL A 166 0.42 7.42 4.43
CA VAL A 166 0.80 8.84 4.43
C VAL A 166 2.03 9.09 5.32
N LYS A 167 2.19 8.33 6.41
CA LYS A 167 3.36 8.45 7.31
C LYS A 167 4.62 7.87 6.68
N ALA A 168 4.52 6.70 6.04
CA ALA A 168 5.60 6.14 5.23
C ALA A 168 5.84 6.97 3.95
N ASN A 169 4.83 7.73 3.52
CA ASN A 169 4.75 8.39 2.22
C ASN A 169 4.95 7.39 1.07
N GLU A 170 4.46 6.16 1.19
CA GLU A 170 4.74 5.07 0.26
C GLU A 170 3.55 4.11 0.11
N CYS A 171 3.49 3.41 -1.03
CA CYS A 171 2.55 2.31 -1.23
C CYS A 171 3.08 1.05 -0.56
N LEU A 172 2.24 0.32 0.17
CA LEU A 172 2.54 -1.04 0.59
C LEU A 172 2.63 -1.93 -0.66
N ILE A 173 3.62 -2.79 -0.74
CA ILE A 173 3.86 -3.72 -1.84
C ILE A 173 4.15 -5.12 -1.30
N TYR A 174 3.99 -6.13 -2.16
CA TYR A 174 4.67 -7.40 -1.95
C TYR A 174 6.19 -7.16 -1.98
N PHE A 175 6.89 -7.72 -1.01
CA PHE A 175 8.34 -7.64 -0.92
C PHE A 175 8.84 -8.91 -0.26
N ASP A 176 9.60 -9.71 -1.00
CA ASP A 176 10.19 -10.95 -0.52
C ASP A 176 11.27 -10.65 0.54
N ARG A 177 11.05 -11.13 1.77
CA ARG A 177 11.93 -10.85 2.92
C ARG A 177 12.42 -12.13 3.58
N ASN A 178 13.66 -12.09 4.07
CA ASN A 178 14.21 -13.18 4.88
C ASN A 178 13.58 -13.28 6.30
N ALA A 179 12.85 -12.26 6.76
CA ALA A 179 12.22 -12.23 8.09
C ALA A 179 10.98 -11.31 8.15
N GLY A 180 9.90 -11.82 8.75
CA GLY A 180 8.58 -11.18 8.84
C GLY A 180 7.70 -11.49 7.62
N GLY A 181 6.49 -10.91 7.57
CA GLY A 181 5.62 -11.08 6.40
C GLY A 181 6.22 -10.47 5.12
N ASP A 182 5.97 -11.11 3.97
CA ASP A 182 6.48 -10.69 2.64
C ASP A 182 5.74 -9.46 2.08
N ILE A 183 5.81 -8.38 2.84
CA ILE A 183 5.28 -7.07 2.51
C ILE A 183 6.31 -6.00 2.88
N GLY A 184 6.25 -4.89 2.17
CA GLY A 184 7.20 -3.81 2.35
C GLY A 184 6.80 -2.53 1.66
N TRP A 185 7.77 -1.63 1.61
CA TRP A 185 7.71 -0.35 0.93
C TRP A 185 8.63 -0.38 -0.30
N PRO A 186 8.39 0.39 -1.37
CA PRO A 186 9.31 0.55 -2.49
C PRO A 186 10.74 0.93 -2.08
N THR A 187 10.91 1.65 -0.96
CA THR A 187 12.24 1.96 -0.41
C THR A 187 12.79 0.90 0.55
N SER A 188 12.02 -0.15 0.85
CA SER A 188 12.52 -1.27 1.66
C SER A 188 13.72 -1.88 0.94
N LYS A 189 14.84 -1.90 1.64
CA LYS A 189 16.07 -2.55 1.21
C LYS A 189 16.11 -3.96 1.77
N ARG A 190 16.75 -4.90 1.07
CA ARG A 190 17.27 -6.07 1.79
C ARG A 190 18.32 -5.55 2.78
N TRP A 191 18.48 -6.23 3.92
CA TRP A 191 19.39 -5.75 4.97
C TRP A 191 20.83 -5.54 4.44
N GLU A 192 21.19 -6.25 3.37
CA GLU A 192 22.50 -6.24 2.69
C GLU A 192 22.70 -5.01 1.78
N ASP A 193 21.64 -4.32 1.34
CA ASP A 193 21.72 -3.22 0.36
C ASP A 193 21.84 -1.83 1.02
N GLN A 194 22.07 -1.77 2.33
CA GLN A 194 21.96 -0.53 3.10
C GLN A 194 23.04 0.52 2.78
N LEU A 195 24.18 0.16 2.16
CA LEU A 195 25.36 1.03 2.08
C LEU A 195 25.51 1.99 0.86
N GLU A 196 24.73 1.88 -0.23
CA GLU A 196 25.05 2.63 -1.48
C GLU A 196 24.14 3.83 -1.88
N ALA A 197 23.19 4.29 -1.05
CA ALA A 197 22.02 5.03 -1.58
C ALA A 197 21.97 6.57 -1.47
N LEU A 198 23.09 7.31 -1.58
CA LEU A 198 23.04 8.79 -1.52
C LEU A 198 22.92 9.49 -2.89
N ALA A 199 23.45 8.92 -3.99
CA ALA A 199 23.43 9.57 -5.30
C ALA A 199 22.10 9.41 -6.10
N VAL A 200 21.28 8.39 -5.79
CA VAL A 200 20.04 8.05 -6.55
C VAL A 200 18.80 8.80 -6.01
N LYS A 201 18.94 9.55 -4.92
CA LYS A 201 17.83 10.08 -4.12
C LYS A 201 16.97 11.12 -4.85
N VAL A 202 17.59 12.04 -5.61
CA VAL A 202 16.87 13.15 -6.28
C VAL A 202 15.99 12.66 -7.44
N GLY A 203 16.49 11.71 -8.25
CA GLY A 203 15.71 11.09 -9.32
C GLY A 203 14.55 10.24 -8.79
N LYS A 204 14.75 9.55 -7.65
CA LYS A 204 13.71 8.74 -7.00
C LYS A 204 12.53 9.57 -6.49
N GLU A 205 12.78 10.75 -5.93
CA GLU A 205 11.69 11.60 -5.43
C GLU A 205 10.83 12.18 -6.56
N ALA A 206 11.44 12.62 -7.67
CA ALA A 206 10.69 13.09 -8.83
C ALA A 206 9.85 11.96 -9.47
N ALA A 207 10.44 10.77 -9.61
CA ALA A 207 9.74 9.57 -10.08
C ALA A 207 8.57 9.20 -9.16
N LYS A 208 8.81 9.15 -7.86
CA LYS A 208 7.80 8.87 -6.83
C LYS A 208 6.63 9.85 -6.92
N LYS A 209 6.91 11.16 -6.98
CA LYS A 209 5.87 12.19 -7.11
C LYS A 209 5.05 11.99 -8.38
N ALA A 210 5.68 11.68 -9.51
CA ALA A 210 4.97 11.44 -10.77
C ALA A 210 4.07 10.19 -10.69
N VAL A 211 4.56 9.10 -10.10
CA VAL A 211 3.78 7.86 -9.92
C VAL A 211 2.61 8.07 -8.96
N LEU A 212 2.82 8.76 -7.84
CA LEU A 212 1.75 9.09 -6.90
C LEU A 212 0.68 9.99 -7.55
N ALA A 213 1.08 10.97 -8.37
CA ALA A 213 0.14 11.77 -9.15
C ALA A 213 -0.68 10.92 -10.13
N ALA A 214 -0.04 9.97 -10.84
CA ALA A 214 -0.73 9.04 -11.74
C ALA A 214 -1.68 8.07 -11.00
N LEU A 215 -1.45 7.82 -9.70
CA LEU A 215 -2.33 7.04 -8.83
C LEU A 215 -3.49 7.86 -8.23
N GLY A 216 -3.49 9.18 -8.40
CA GLY A 216 -4.47 10.10 -7.81
C GLY A 216 -4.21 10.46 -6.34
N ALA A 217 -2.95 10.49 -5.90
CA ALA A 217 -2.58 10.78 -4.50
C ALA A 217 -2.73 12.25 -4.08
#